data_AF-A0A4R4E2E9-F1
#
_entry.id   AF-A0A4R4E2E9-F1
#
_cell.length_a   1.000
_cell.length_b   1.000
_cell.length_c   1.000
_cell.angle_alpha   90.00
_cell.angle_beta   90.00
_cell.angle_gamma   90.00
#
_symmetry.space_group_name_H-M   'P 1'
#
loop_
_entity.id
_entity.type
_entity.pdbx_description
1 polymer ?
#
loop_
_entity_poly.entity_id
_entity_poly.type
_entity_poly.pdbx_seq_one_letter_code
_entity_poly.pdbx_strand_id
1 'polypeptide(L)'
;MPYKQPIMRIFSRLTFIALAALVLGSCQKQVDYAGTPDVQPVLPNPVTAGLQGNVFDENGQPAVGATVKVGSETVTTDNQGYFRINGASLDKNQSVVTATKSGYFKAYRTFAATSGTNQVVIKLVKRNLAGTVSGASGGDAALSNGSKVTLPAGGVVDAATGAAYTGQVSVYATYIDPSASDIGQTVPGSFMANDRTGKRVLLNSFGMLAVELEGAAGQKLQIKSGSNATLTTAIPNAAQASAPATIPMWYVDETTGVWKEEGSATKVGNTYVGNVPHFSFWNCDVPMDAITLTLTVKGPNGQPLPNTAVRLTRPQGAGWFSSTYGWTDSLGQVSGLVPANEQLVLQLLDPCWAPVYTQNVGPFTSNTTLPALTANFSGTAYSTVSGTLVNCSNSPVTSGYAILVLNHMVHYASVNSSGQFSVNMLNCSGGGSIQVLGIDNSTNTQSSVSMVTFAPGSTSAGTITVCTQSAAEFINYSIDNGAQVSMGATDSLSYYASQVQGSTNWNTYISGMTLPGTTTNHIISFNFSGPAAPGTFNVTSFYVDGQQNSSSAITSTVTTWPAALGDYIEGTFSGTYVVSGTSHSVSGSYRLRRMF
;
A
#
# COMPACT_ATOMS: atom_id res chain seq x y z
N MET A 1 24.25 -89.35 -30.27
CA MET A 1 23.25 -88.33 -30.64
C MET A 1 22.94 -87.52 -29.39
N PRO A 2 23.12 -86.19 -29.36
CA PRO A 2 23.14 -85.46 -28.10
C PRO A 2 21.73 -85.28 -27.51
N TYR A 3 21.56 -85.89 -26.34
CA TYR A 3 20.87 -85.45 -25.13
C TYR A 3 19.92 -84.24 -25.25
N LYS A 4 18.60 -84.50 -25.28
CA LYS A 4 17.56 -83.50 -24.97
C LYS A 4 17.55 -83.26 -23.46
N GLN A 5 17.97 -82.05 -23.04
CA GLN A 5 17.79 -81.57 -21.67
C GLN A 5 16.29 -81.41 -21.32
N PRO A 6 15.90 -81.55 -20.03
CA PRO A 6 14.50 -81.64 -19.64
C PRO A 6 13.83 -80.27 -19.57
N ILE A 7 12.82 -80.07 -20.42
CA ILE A 7 11.92 -78.91 -20.52
C ILE A 7 11.07 -78.71 -19.22
N MET A 8 11.08 -79.67 -18.30
CA MET A 8 10.19 -79.69 -17.13
C MET A 8 10.57 -78.72 -15.99
N ARG A 9 11.79 -78.19 -15.94
CA ARG A 9 12.20 -77.19 -14.91
C ARG A 9 11.81 -75.74 -15.26
N ILE A 10 11.50 -75.46 -16.52
CA ILE A 10 11.15 -74.10 -16.98
C ILE A 10 9.68 -73.78 -16.67
N PHE A 11 8.76 -74.75 -16.82
CA PHE A 11 7.35 -74.53 -16.52
C PHE A 11 7.10 -74.23 -15.04
N SER A 12 7.75 -74.93 -14.10
CA SER A 12 7.59 -74.66 -12.66
C SER A 12 8.10 -73.28 -12.22
N ARG A 13 9.13 -72.72 -12.89
CA ARG A 13 9.63 -71.37 -12.62
C ARG A 13 8.74 -70.28 -13.23
N LEU A 14 8.14 -70.54 -14.39
CA LEU A 14 7.17 -69.64 -15.02
C LEU A 14 5.86 -69.54 -14.22
N THR A 15 5.39 -70.64 -13.62
CA THR A 15 4.19 -70.60 -12.76
C THR A 15 4.44 -69.81 -11.47
N PHE A 16 5.65 -69.89 -10.90
CA PHE A 16 6.02 -69.14 -9.69
C PHE A 16 6.18 -67.63 -9.98
N ILE A 17 6.72 -67.26 -11.15
CA ILE A 17 6.83 -65.86 -11.58
C ILE A 17 5.45 -65.27 -11.92
N ALA A 18 4.56 -66.03 -12.55
CA ALA A 18 3.19 -65.59 -12.83
C ALA A 18 2.36 -65.40 -11.56
N LEU A 19 2.52 -66.28 -10.57
CA LEU A 19 1.82 -66.15 -9.28
C LEU A 19 2.39 -65.00 -8.42
N ALA A 20 3.70 -64.73 -8.49
CA ALA A 20 4.30 -63.56 -7.84
C ALA A 20 3.89 -62.23 -8.49
N ALA A 21 3.70 -62.20 -9.81
CA ALA A 21 3.20 -61.02 -10.53
C ALA A 21 1.73 -60.69 -10.19
N LEU A 22 0.90 -61.71 -9.92
CA LEU A 22 -0.49 -61.54 -9.48
C LEU A 22 -0.61 -61.02 -8.03
N VAL A 23 0.36 -61.31 -7.16
CA VAL A 23 0.38 -60.81 -5.76
C VAL A 23 1.01 -59.40 -5.67
N LEU A 24 1.92 -59.04 -6.59
CA LEU A 24 2.50 -57.69 -6.67
C LEU A 24 1.60 -56.69 -7.43
N GLY A 25 0.63 -57.17 -8.23
CA GLY A 25 -0.33 -56.34 -8.97
C GLY A 25 -1.61 -55.98 -8.21
N SER A 26 -1.89 -56.58 -7.05
CA SER A 26 -3.15 -56.35 -6.29
C SER A 26 -3.07 -55.28 -5.20
N CYS A 27 -1.94 -54.56 -5.11
CA CYS A 27 -1.75 -53.43 -4.19
C CYS A 27 -1.53 -52.08 -4.89
N GLN A 28 -2.04 -51.89 -6.12
CA GLN A 28 -2.46 -50.54 -6.50
C GLN A 28 -3.90 -50.38 -6.05
N LYS A 29 -4.08 -49.78 -4.86
CA LYS A 29 -5.33 -49.08 -4.55
C LYS A 29 -5.57 -48.15 -5.73
N GLN A 30 -6.57 -48.47 -6.55
CA GLN A 30 -7.13 -47.50 -7.47
C GLN A 30 -7.56 -46.32 -6.61
N VAL A 31 -6.85 -45.21 -6.73
CA VAL A 31 -7.19 -43.98 -6.03
C VAL A 31 -8.37 -43.39 -6.78
N ASP A 32 -9.56 -43.97 -6.59
CA ASP A 32 -10.84 -43.40 -7.02
C ASP A 32 -11.28 -42.27 -6.09
N TYR A 33 -10.32 -41.44 -5.72
CA TYR A 33 -10.55 -40.15 -5.09
C TYR A 33 -9.47 -39.20 -5.59
N ALA A 34 -9.72 -38.60 -6.74
CA ALA A 34 -9.21 -37.26 -6.98
C ALA A 34 -9.89 -36.38 -5.93
N GLY A 35 -9.27 -36.31 -4.74
CA GLY A 35 -9.61 -35.28 -3.76
C GLY A 35 -9.56 -33.92 -4.44
N THR A 36 -10.24 -32.95 -3.84
CA THR A 36 -10.13 -31.55 -4.24
C THR A 36 -8.68 -31.25 -4.61
N PRO A 37 -8.39 -30.67 -5.79
CA PRO A 37 -7.02 -30.45 -6.24
C PRO A 37 -6.22 -29.81 -5.11
N ASP A 38 -5.02 -30.34 -4.86
CA ASP A 38 -4.13 -29.81 -3.83
C ASP A 38 -4.08 -28.30 -3.93
N VAL A 39 -4.26 -27.63 -2.79
CA VAL A 39 -4.20 -26.17 -2.68
C VAL A 39 -2.84 -25.72 -3.21
N GLN A 40 -2.83 -25.21 -4.44
CA GLN A 40 -1.61 -24.72 -5.06
C GLN A 40 -1.29 -23.35 -4.47
N PRO A 41 -0.05 -23.11 -4.01
CA PRO A 41 0.36 -21.77 -3.60
C PRO A 41 0.18 -20.80 -4.76
N VAL A 42 -0.32 -19.59 -4.45
CA VAL A 42 -0.42 -18.52 -5.45
C VAL A 42 1.00 -18.16 -5.89
N LEU A 43 1.35 -18.53 -7.13
CA LEU A 43 2.67 -18.26 -7.68
C LEU A 43 2.82 -16.77 -8.00
N PRO A 44 4.03 -16.19 -7.87
CA PRO A 44 4.32 -14.84 -8.32
C PRO A 44 4.02 -14.67 -9.82
N ASN A 45 3.45 -13.52 -10.16
CA ASN A 45 3.21 -13.04 -11.52
C ASN A 45 3.72 -11.60 -11.63
N PRO A 46 5.05 -11.42 -11.73
CA PRO A 46 5.68 -10.11 -11.62
C PRO A 46 5.30 -9.16 -12.77
N VAL A 47 5.25 -7.87 -12.47
CA VAL A 47 5.03 -6.78 -13.43
C VAL A 47 5.80 -5.53 -12.98
N THR A 48 6.46 -4.86 -13.90
CA THR A 48 7.03 -3.52 -13.65
C THR A 48 6.04 -2.48 -14.12
N ALA A 49 5.58 -1.62 -13.21
CA ALA A 49 4.61 -0.57 -13.53
C ALA A 49 4.76 0.65 -12.61
N GLY A 50 4.12 1.76 -12.96
CA GLY A 50 4.05 2.91 -12.07
C GLY A 50 3.24 2.60 -10.82
N LEU A 51 3.65 3.15 -9.68
CA LEU A 51 2.88 3.17 -8.45
C LEU A 51 2.75 4.60 -7.96
N GLN A 52 1.56 5.01 -7.55
CA GLN A 52 1.34 6.27 -6.89
C GLN A 52 0.27 6.12 -5.81
N GLY A 53 0.10 7.14 -4.99
CA GLY A 53 -0.91 7.08 -3.96
C GLY A 53 -0.96 8.27 -3.03
N ASN A 54 -1.85 8.17 -2.04
CA ASN A 54 -1.96 9.13 -0.96
C ASN A 54 -1.95 8.42 0.40
N VAL A 55 -1.31 9.03 1.39
CA VAL A 55 -1.32 8.61 2.78
C VAL A 55 -1.97 9.71 3.61
N PHE A 56 -2.95 9.34 4.43
CA PHE A 56 -3.72 10.22 5.30
C PHE A 56 -3.57 9.79 6.77
N ASP A 57 -3.76 10.73 7.69
CA ASP A 57 -3.82 10.48 9.13
C ASP A 57 -5.22 10.01 9.57
N GLU A 58 -5.41 9.78 10.87
CA GLU A 58 -6.69 9.32 11.41
C GLU A 58 -7.85 10.30 11.18
N ASN A 59 -7.55 11.57 10.94
CA ASN A 59 -8.51 12.65 10.69
C ASN A 59 -8.77 12.89 9.19
N GLY A 60 -8.16 12.09 8.31
CA GLY A 60 -8.27 12.24 6.86
C GLY A 60 -7.43 13.39 6.30
N GLN A 61 -6.50 13.94 7.08
CA GLN A 61 -5.56 14.95 6.60
C GLN A 61 -4.34 14.29 5.96
N PRO A 62 -3.70 14.92 4.96
CA PRO A 62 -2.41 14.49 4.43
C PRO A 62 -1.39 14.07 5.49
N ALA A 63 -0.95 12.81 5.45
CA ALA A 63 0.09 12.29 6.34
C ALA A 63 1.48 12.65 5.80
N VAL A 64 1.79 13.95 5.79
CA VAL A 64 3.04 14.50 5.25
C VAL A 64 4.25 13.81 5.85
N GLY A 65 5.18 13.34 5.02
CA GLY A 65 6.41 12.74 5.50
C GLY A 65 6.33 11.28 5.93
N ALA A 66 5.22 10.59 5.66
CA ALA A 66 5.16 9.15 5.80
C ALA A 66 6.09 8.48 4.78
N THR A 67 6.94 7.56 5.25
CA THR A 67 7.83 6.75 4.41
C THR A 67 7.03 5.61 3.81
N VAL A 68 6.98 5.54 2.48
CA VAL A 68 6.27 4.53 1.72
C VAL A 68 7.28 3.59 1.06
N LYS A 69 7.06 2.28 1.17
CA LYS A 69 7.96 1.26 0.63
C LYS A 69 7.22 0.20 -0.17
N VAL A 70 7.78 -0.19 -1.31
CA VAL A 70 7.36 -1.32 -2.16
C VAL A 70 8.59 -2.05 -2.69
N GLY A 71 8.71 -3.36 -2.42
CA GLY A 71 9.95 -4.08 -2.73
C GLY A 71 11.19 -3.43 -2.10
N SER A 72 12.19 -3.09 -2.91
CA SER A 72 13.37 -2.30 -2.54
C SER A 72 13.13 -0.79 -2.50
N GLU A 73 12.11 -0.32 -3.22
CA GLU A 73 11.87 1.09 -3.47
C GLU A 73 11.25 1.76 -2.25
N THR A 74 11.74 2.94 -1.91
CA THR A 74 11.29 3.75 -0.77
C THR A 74 11.19 5.20 -1.20
N VAL A 75 10.04 5.81 -0.96
CA VAL A 75 9.77 7.23 -1.22
C VAL A 75 9.14 7.83 0.03
N THR A 76 9.10 9.15 0.12
CA THR A 76 8.41 9.82 1.21
C THR A 76 7.29 10.69 0.67
N THR A 77 6.19 10.74 1.42
CA THR A 77 5.02 11.52 1.02
C THR A 77 5.21 13.02 1.19
N ASP A 78 4.62 13.78 0.27
CA ASP A 78 4.62 15.25 0.25
C ASP A 78 3.53 15.88 1.13
N ASN A 79 3.31 17.19 0.97
CA ASN A 79 2.33 17.95 1.76
C ASN A 79 0.84 17.63 1.47
N GLN A 80 0.54 16.89 0.41
CA GLN A 80 -0.78 16.31 0.11
C GLN A 80 -0.85 14.85 0.55
N GLY A 81 0.20 14.34 1.19
CA GLY A 81 0.35 12.95 1.52
C GLY A 81 0.57 12.10 0.27
N TYR A 82 0.84 12.70 -0.89
CA TYR A 82 0.99 11.97 -2.14
C TYR A 82 2.38 11.33 -2.23
N PHE A 83 2.51 10.27 -3.01
CA PHE A 83 3.79 9.69 -3.39
C PHE A 83 3.71 9.11 -4.79
N ARG A 84 4.88 8.99 -5.44
CA ARG A 84 5.03 8.30 -6.73
C ARG A 84 6.33 7.54 -6.78
N ILE A 85 6.27 6.33 -7.35
CA ILE A 85 7.41 5.48 -7.68
C ILE A 85 7.25 5.11 -9.15
N ASN A 86 8.20 5.53 -9.96
CA ASN A 86 8.26 5.12 -11.36
C ASN A 86 8.88 3.71 -11.42
N GLY A 87 8.37 2.83 -12.29
CA GLY A 87 8.96 1.50 -12.52
C GLY A 87 9.02 0.58 -11.29
N ALA A 88 8.02 0.61 -10.41
CA ALA A 88 7.96 -0.26 -9.24
C ALA A 88 7.90 -1.75 -9.65
N SER A 89 8.66 -2.60 -8.94
CA SER A 89 8.56 -4.05 -9.05
C SER A 89 7.31 -4.53 -8.30
N LEU A 90 6.27 -4.87 -9.04
CA LEU A 90 4.96 -5.27 -8.55
C LEU A 90 4.63 -6.71 -8.99
N ASP A 91 3.46 -7.18 -8.58
CA ASP A 91 2.93 -8.50 -8.88
C ASP A 91 1.43 -8.43 -9.16
N LYS A 92 1.00 -9.10 -10.24
CA LYS A 92 -0.39 -9.10 -10.71
C LYS A 92 -1.35 -9.86 -9.81
N ASN A 93 -0.85 -10.73 -8.94
CA ASN A 93 -1.66 -11.46 -7.98
C ASN A 93 -1.63 -10.78 -6.61
N GLN A 94 -0.47 -10.23 -6.21
CA GLN A 94 -0.25 -9.70 -4.87
C GLN A 94 0.99 -8.80 -4.74
N SER A 95 0.78 -7.49 -4.74
CA SER A 95 1.78 -6.48 -4.38
C SER A 95 1.53 -5.96 -2.97
N VAL A 96 2.59 -5.73 -2.18
CA VAL A 96 2.49 -5.10 -0.86
C VAL A 96 3.19 -3.76 -0.82
N VAL A 97 2.48 -2.75 -0.34
CA VAL A 97 2.99 -1.40 -0.04
C VAL A 97 2.91 -1.19 1.45
N THR A 98 3.96 -0.66 2.06
CA THR A 98 3.95 -0.30 3.48
C THR A 98 4.11 1.20 3.64
N ALA A 99 3.51 1.77 4.69
CA ALA A 99 3.73 3.15 5.09
C ALA A 99 4.06 3.23 6.58
N THR A 100 5.08 4.00 6.94
CA THR A 100 5.49 4.24 8.32
C THR A 100 5.52 5.73 8.62
N LYS A 101 5.04 6.08 9.81
CA LYS A 101 5.11 7.44 10.36
C LYS A 101 5.14 7.35 11.89
N SER A 102 5.97 8.17 12.53
CA SER A 102 6.04 8.22 14.00
C SER A 102 4.66 8.52 14.60
N GLY A 103 4.28 7.81 15.66
CA GLY A 103 2.96 7.91 16.30
C GLY A 103 1.87 7.03 15.69
N TYR A 104 2.17 6.29 14.62
CA TYR A 104 1.23 5.39 13.93
C TYR A 104 1.76 3.96 13.88
N PHE A 105 0.85 3.00 13.82
CA PHE A 105 1.20 1.62 13.49
C PHE A 105 1.69 1.57 12.04
N LYS A 106 2.63 0.67 11.75
CA LYS A 106 3.06 0.42 10.36
C LYS A 106 1.86 -0.04 9.55
N ALA A 107 1.55 0.67 8.47
CA ALA A 107 0.44 0.34 7.58
C ALA A 107 0.91 -0.59 6.46
N TYR A 108 -0.02 -1.44 6.00
CA TYR A 108 0.18 -2.42 4.94
C TYR A 108 -0.96 -2.27 3.93
N ARG A 109 -0.71 -2.25 2.63
CA ARG A 109 -1.74 -2.38 1.59
C ARG A 109 -1.35 -3.47 0.62
N THR A 110 -2.30 -4.34 0.34
CA THR A 110 -2.10 -5.49 -0.54
C THR A 110 -3.10 -5.44 -1.69
N PHE A 111 -2.61 -5.43 -2.92
CA PHE A 111 -3.44 -5.28 -4.12
C PHE A 111 -2.90 -6.10 -5.30
N ALA A 112 -3.74 -6.39 -6.28
CA ALA A 112 -3.32 -7.00 -7.54
C ALA A 112 -2.93 -5.90 -8.54
N ALA A 113 -1.67 -5.89 -8.99
CA ALA A 113 -1.17 -4.84 -9.86
C ALA A 113 -1.57 -5.03 -11.33
N THR A 114 -1.72 -3.91 -12.03
CA THR A 114 -1.99 -3.85 -13.47
C THR A 114 -0.80 -3.20 -14.21
N SER A 115 -0.89 -3.08 -15.54
CA SER A 115 0.14 -2.44 -16.35
C SER A 115 0.09 -0.91 -16.34
N GLY A 116 -0.99 -0.30 -15.87
CA GLY A 116 -1.08 1.15 -15.71
C GLY A 116 -0.28 1.66 -14.51
N THR A 117 -0.36 2.96 -14.24
CA THR A 117 0.12 3.50 -12.96
C THR A 117 -0.92 3.16 -11.89
N ASN A 118 -0.57 2.24 -10.99
CA ASN A 118 -1.43 1.74 -9.92
C ASN A 118 -1.63 2.80 -8.83
N GLN A 119 -2.84 2.89 -8.27
CA GLN A 119 -3.19 3.82 -7.20
C GLN A 119 -3.34 3.08 -5.86
N VAL A 120 -2.72 3.60 -4.80
CA VAL A 120 -2.87 3.11 -3.43
C VAL A 120 -3.29 4.25 -2.50
N VAL A 121 -4.26 4.00 -1.61
CA VAL A 121 -4.65 4.97 -0.59
C VAL A 121 -4.55 4.34 0.80
N ILE A 122 -3.88 5.02 1.72
CA ILE A 122 -3.61 4.56 3.08
C ILE A 122 -4.05 5.60 4.08
N LYS A 123 -5.03 5.29 4.91
CA LYS A 123 -5.31 6.00 6.16
C LYS A 123 -4.57 5.29 7.29
N LEU A 124 -3.67 6.01 7.95
CA LEU A 124 -2.83 5.48 9.03
C LEU A 124 -3.66 5.23 10.30
N VAL A 125 -3.28 4.21 11.05
CA VAL A 125 -3.89 3.88 12.35
C VAL A 125 -3.00 4.44 13.44
N LYS A 126 -3.50 5.39 14.22
CA LYS A 126 -2.77 6.03 15.32
C LYS A 126 -2.45 5.04 16.44
N ARG A 127 -1.26 5.12 17.02
CA ARG A 127 -0.91 4.40 18.26
C ARG A 127 -1.56 5.10 19.45
N ASN A 128 -2.63 4.55 19.97
CA ASN A 128 -3.28 5.04 21.18
C ASN A 128 -2.80 4.23 22.39
N LEU A 129 -2.31 4.90 23.42
CA LEU A 129 -1.95 4.24 24.68
C LEU A 129 -3.24 3.76 25.37
N ALA A 130 -3.51 2.47 25.30
CA ALA A 130 -4.69 1.86 25.92
C ALA A 130 -4.51 1.66 27.42
N GLY A 131 -3.27 1.54 27.87
CA GLY A 131 -2.95 1.42 29.28
C GLY A 131 -1.50 1.03 29.51
N THR A 132 -1.18 0.88 30.78
CA THR A 132 0.16 0.54 31.22
C THR A 132 0.09 -0.60 32.24
N VAL A 133 0.85 -1.66 31.98
CA VAL A 133 0.76 -2.94 32.69
C VAL A 133 2.15 -3.35 33.17
N SER A 134 2.28 -4.00 34.34
CA SER A 134 3.57 -4.58 34.74
C SER A 134 3.82 -5.89 33.98
N GLY A 135 4.99 -6.02 33.34
CA GLY A 135 5.40 -7.26 32.69
C GLY A 135 5.57 -8.42 33.67
N ALA A 136 5.81 -8.14 34.96
CA ALA A 136 5.90 -9.15 36.02
C ALA A 136 4.53 -9.71 36.40
N SER A 137 3.54 -8.84 36.70
CA SER A 137 2.22 -9.28 37.17
C SER A 137 1.21 -9.55 36.06
N GLY A 138 1.44 -9.02 34.85
CA GLY A 138 0.42 -8.97 33.80
C GLY A 138 -0.72 -8.01 34.17
N GLY A 139 -1.79 -8.04 33.39
CA GLY A 139 -2.97 -7.20 33.58
C GLY A 139 -3.64 -6.74 32.29
N ASP A 140 -4.63 -5.87 32.44
CA ASP A 140 -5.51 -5.42 31.36
C ASP A 140 -5.14 -4.00 30.89
N ALA A 141 -5.20 -3.80 29.57
CA ALA A 141 -5.27 -2.49 28.92
C ALA A 141 -6.55 -2.46 28.08
N ALA A 142 -7.49 -1.58 28.43
CA ALA A 142 -8.84 -1.54 27.86
C ALA A 142 -9.05 -0.33 26.94
N LEU A 143 -9.82 -0.53 25.89
CA LEU A 143 -10.29 0.52 24.98
C LEU A 143 -11.72 0.92 25.33
N SER A 144 -12.09 2.16 24.99
CA SER A 144 -13.42 2.71 25.28
C SER A 144 -14.57 1.97 24.59
N ASN A 145 -14.30 1.25 23.50
CA ASN A 145 -15.29 0.47 22.76
C ASN A 145 -15.53 -0.94 23.36
N GLY A 146 -14.94 -1.25 24.51
CA GLY A 146 -15.04 -2.56 25.16
C GLY A 146 -14.04 -3.60 24.66
N SER A 147 -13.19 -3.25 23.68
CA SER A 147 -12.05 -4.11 23.33
C SER A 147 -10.95 -4.03 24.38
N LYS A 148 -10.13 -5.08 24.51
CA LYS A 148 -9.15 -5.21 25.60
C LYS A 148 -7.97 -6.09 25.22
N VAL A 149 -6.79 -5.74 25.71
CA VAL A 149 -5.59 -6.57 25.68
C VAL A 149 -5.28 -7.00 27.12
N THR A 150 -5.19 -8.30 27.37
CA THR A 150 -4.80 -8.86 28.67
C THR A 150 -3.45 -9.53 28.53
N LEU A 151 -2.44 -9.03 29.24
CA LEU A 151 -1.09 -9.60 29.27
C LEU A 151 -0.96 -10.61 30.41
N PRO A 152 -0.33 -11.77 30.17
CA PRO A 152 -0.05 -12.74 31.22
C PRO A 152 1.09 -12.28 32.13
N ALA A 153 1.08 -12.73 33.39
CA ALA A 153 2.19 -12.52 34.32
C ALA A 153 3.49 -13.15 33.78
N GLY A 154 4.58 -12.37 33.74
CA GLY A 154 5.90 -12.85 33.31
C GLY A 154 5.98 -13.31 31.84
N GLY A 155 4.99 -12.97 31.02
CA GLY A 155 4.90 -13.43 29.63
C GLY A 155 5.27 -12.37 28.59
N VAL A 156 6.01 -11.32 28.98
CA VAL A 156 6.52 -10.28 28.07
C VAL A 156 8.05 -10.38 27.98
N VAL A 157 8.58 -10.21 26.78
CA VAL A 157 10.02 -10.19 26.47
C VAL A 157 10.39 -8.95 25.67
N ASP A 158 11.65 -8.57 25.74
CA ASP A 158 12.24 -7.68 24.75
C ASP A 158 12.24 -8.35 23.37
N ALA A 159 11.69 -7.67 22.36
CA ALA A 159 11.47 -8.27 21.04
C ALA A 159 12.76 -8.54 20.27
N ALA A 160 13.83 -7.78 20.54
CA ALA A 160 15.10 -7.91 19.84
C ALA A 160 16.01 -8.98 20.45
N THR A 161 15.98 -9.12 21.77
CA THR A 161 16.90 -9.99 22.52
C THR A 161 16.24 -11.25 23.07
N GLY A 162 14.90 -11.27 23.17
CA GLY A 162 14.15 -12.35 23.81
C GLY A 162 14.27 -12.39 25.34
N ALA A 163 14.96 -11.42 25.95
CA ALA A 163 15.12 -11.34 27.40
C ALA A 163 13.78 -11.06 28.09
N ALA A 164 13.53 -11.70 29.24
CA ALA A 164 12.31 -11.46 30.01
C ALA A 164 12.21 -9.99 30.44
N TYR A 165 11.03 -9.40 30.27
CA TYR A 165 10.75 -8.02 30.64
C TYR A 165 9.74 -7.95 31.78
N THR A 166 10.18 -7.51 32.94
CA THR A 166 9.37 -7.42 34.17
C THR A 166 8.95 -6.00 34.53
N GLY A 167 9.47 -5.00 33.79
CA GLY A 167 9.21 -3.58 34.00
C GLY A 167 7.82 -3.15 33.56
N GLN A 168 7.63 -1.84 33.47
CA GLN A 168 6.37 -1.24 33.04
C GLN A 168 6.23 -1.31 31.50
N VAL A 169 5.13 -1.88 31.03
CA VAL A 169 4.79 -2.09 29.62
C VAL A 169 3.71 -1.09 29.21
N SER A 170 4.03 -0.21 28.27
CA SER A 170 3.05 0.62 27.59
C SER A 170 2.36 -0.21 26.50
N VAL A 171 1.04 -0.35 26.60
CA VAL A 171 0.24 -1.10 25.65
C VAL A 171 -0.44 -0.12 24.70
N TYR A 172 0.05 -0.05 23.46
CA TYR A 172 -0.62 0.69 22.41
C TYR A 172 -1.59 -0.23 21.70
N ALA A 173 -2.87 0.15 21.67
CA ALA A 173 -3.89 -0.64 20.99
C ALA A 173 -4.90 0.25 20.27
N THR A 174 -5.44 -0.21 19.15
CA THR A 174 -6.53 0.47 18.45
C THR A 174 -7.43 -0.54 17.75
N TYR A 175 -8.73 -0.32 17.88
CA TYR A 175 -9.76 -1.08 17.18
C TYR A 175 -9.96 -0.56 15.77
N ILE A 176 -10.01 -1.46 14.80
CA ILE A 176 -10.34 -1.14 13.40
C ILE A 176 -11.72 -1.75 13.13
N ASP A 177 -12.70 -0.89 12.89
CA ASP A 177 -14.10 -1.26 12.70
C ASP A 177 -14.36 -1.69 11.25
N PRO A 178 -14.68 -2.97 10.96
CA PRO A 178 -14.93 -3.41 9.60
C PRO A 178 -16.23 -2.82 9.00
N SER A 179 -17.08 -2.18 9.80
CA SER A 179 -18.28 -1.46 9.34
C SER A 179 -18.03 -0.01 8.94
N ALA A 180 -16.82 0.52 9.17
CA ALA A 180 -16.47 1.89 8.82
C ALA A 180 -16.62 2.13 7.30
N SER A 181 -17.19 3.27 6.92
CA SER A 181 -17.42 3.61 5.50
C SER A 181 -16.12 3.74 4.70
N ASP A 182 -15.02 4.06 5.38
CA ASP A 182 -13.67 4.22 4.84
C ASP A 182 -12.76 3.02 5.13
N ILE A 183 -13.31 1.86 5.52
CA ILE A 183 -12.53 0.66 5.89
C ILE A 183 -11.53 0.24 4.80
N GLY A 184 -11.86 0.44 3.52
CA GLY A 184 -10.96 0.15 2.42
C GLY A 184 -9.64 0.94 2.49
N GLN A 185 -9.66 2.13 3.10
CA GLN A 185 -8.46 2.93 3.34
C GLN A 185 -7.76 2.60 4.65
N THR A 186 -8.30 1.81 5.57
CA THR A 186 -7.68 1.54 6.88
C THR A 186 -7.25 0.08 7.07
N VAL A 187 -7.99 -0.88 6.49
CA VAL A 187 -7.75 -2.33 6.63
C VAL A 187 -6.29 -2.71 6.37
N PRO A 188 -5.58 -3.35 7.33
CA PRO A 188 -4.22 -3.83 7.11
C PRO A 188 -4.17 -4.83 5.94
N GLY A 189 -3.26 -4.58 5.00
CA GLY A 189 -3.16 -5.32 3.75
C GLY A 189 -4.40 -5.10 2.87
N SER A 190 -5.23 -6.13 2.84
CA SER A 190 -6.60 -6.15 2.33
C SER A 190 -7.34 -7.28 3.04
N PHE A 191 -8.55 -7.65 2.64
CA PHE A 191 -9.21 -8.86 3.19
C PHE A 191 -8.70 -10.17 2.55
N MET A 192 -7.56 -10.13 1.87
CA MET A 192 -6.89 -11.29 1.27
C MET A 192 -6.19 -12.12 2.35
N ALA A 193 -6.46 -13.42 2.40
CA ALA A 193 -5.89 -14.32 3.40
C ALA A 193 -5.48 -15.68 2.81
N ASN A 194 -4.58 -16.36 3.51
CA ASN A 194 -4.31 -17.78 3.30
C ASN A 194 -4.72 -18.54 4.56
N ASP A 195 -5.62 -19.51 4.43
CA ASP A 195 -6.04 -20.37 5.55
C ASP A 195 -4.91 -21.33 5.99
N ARG A 196 -5.16 -22.17 7.00
CA ARG A 196 -4.17 -23.13 7.51
C ARG A 196 -3.67 -24.15 6.48
N THR A 197 -4.43 -24.37 5.41
CA THR A 197 -4.04 -25.27 4.29
C THR A 197 -3.27 -24.53 3.20
N GLY A 198 -3.11 -23.21 3.33
CA GLY A 198 -2.51 -22.33 2.33
C GLY A 198 -3.49 -21.83 1.28
N LYS A 199 -4.80 -22.08 1.43
CA LYS A 199 -5.81 -21.74 0.42
C LYS A 199 -6.10 -20.26 0.48
N ARG A 200 -6.07 -19.61 -0.68
CA ARG A 200 -6.45 -18.20 -0.84
C ARG A 200 -7.95 -18.05 -0.57
N VAL A 201 -8.30 -17.26 0.44
CA VAL A 201 -9.68 -16.95 0.83
C VAL A 201 -9.87 -15.43 0.97
N LEU A 202 -11.13 -15.00 0.99
CA LEU A 202 -11.53 -13.64 1.34
C LEU A 202 -12.08 -13.63 2.76
N LEU A 203 -11.70 -12.63 3.56
CA LEU A 203 -12.14 -12.50 4.94
C LEU A 203 -13.41 -11.66 5.06
N ASN A 204 -14.42 -12.20 5.75
CA ASN A 204 -15.56 -11.43 6.22
C ASN A 204 -15.36 -11.09 7.71
N SER A 205 -15.06 -9.82 7.99
CA SER A 205 -14.55 -9.42 9.31
C SER A 205 -15.59 -9.02 10.32
N PHE A 206 -15.33 -9.37 11.58
CA PHE A 206 -16.16 -9.05 12.74
C PHE A 206 -15.43 -8.20 13.78
N GLY A 207 -14.22 -7.74 13.50
CA GLY A 207 -13.48 -6.82 14.34
C GLY A 207 -11.98 -7.07 14.33
N MET A 208 -11.21 -5.98 14.27
CA MET A 208 -9.76 -6.01 14.21
C MET A 208 -9.13 -5.25 15.39
N LEU A 209 -7.95 -5.68 15.82
CA LEU A 209 -7.11 -4.97 16.79
C LEU A 209 -5.68 -4.86 16.27
N ALA A 210 -5.14 -3.65 16.30
CA ALA A 210 -3.71 -3.39 16.20
C ALA A 210 -3.15 -3.30 17.62
N VAL A 211 -2.06 -4.02 17.91
CA VAL A 211 -1.40 -3.98 19.23
C VAL A 211 0.12 -3.90 19.08
N GLU A 212 0.75 -2.98 19.82
CA GLU A 212 2.20 -2.90 19.98
C GLU A 212 2.53 -2.67 21.46
N LEU A 213 3.62 -3.28 21.92
CA LEU A 213 4.11 -3.10 23.28
C LEU A 213 5.44 -2.34 23.28
N GLU A 214 5.61 -1.45 24.25
CA GLU A 214 6.83 -0.66 24.42
C GLU A 214 7.28 -0.66 25.90
N GLY A 215 8.57 -0.84 26.12
CA GLY A 215 9.18 -0.71 27.43
C GLY A 215 9.55 0.74 27.76
N ALA A 216 9.94 0.98 29.01
CA ALA A 216 10.30 2.33 29.49
C ALA A 216 11.42 3.05 28.72
N ALA A 217 12.29 2.33 28.00
CA ALA A 217 13.35 2.92 27.18
C ALA A 217 12.97 3.02 25.69
N GLY A 218 11.70 2.82 25.34
CA GLY A 218 11.22 2.86 23.96
C GLY A 218 11.46 1.56 23.16
N GLN A 219 12.03 0.53 23.79
CA GLN A 219 12.28 -0.75 23.13
C GLN A 219 10.97 -1.49 22.85
N LYS A 220 10.88 -2.13 21.68
CA LYS A 220 9.74 -2.98 21.33
C LYS A 220 9.72 -4.23 22.22
N LEU A 221 8.54 -4.56 22.71
CA LEU A 221 8.32 -5.77 23.49
C LEU A 221 7.39 -6.73 22.72
N GLN A 222 7.45 -8.01 23.06
CA GLN A 222 6.63 -9.06 22.47
C GLN A 222 6.18 -10.07 23.53
N ILE A 223 5.22 -10.92 23.16
CA ILE A 223 4.81 -12.05 23.99
C ILE A 223 5.91 -13.11 24.01
N LYS A 224 6.22 -13.60 25.20
CA LYS A 224 7.19 -14.67 25.44
C LYS A 224 6.70 -15.94 24.74
N SER A 225 7.58 -16.60 23.99
CA SER A 225 7.28 -17.90 23.38
C SER A 225 6.72 -18.90 24.42
N GLY A 226 5.63 -19.58 24.06
CA GLY A 226 4.88 -20.48 24.94
C GLY A 226 3.89 -19.80 25.90
N SER A 227 3.85 -18.47 25.96
CA SER A 227 2.81 -17.70 26.66
C SER A 227 1.79 -17.15 25.66
N ASN A 228 0.62 -16.72 26.15
CA ASN A 228 -0.40 -16.07 25.33
C ASN A 228 -0.94 -14.83 26.03
N ALA A 229 -1.17 -13.77 25.26
CA ALA A 229 -2.08 -12.71 25.67
C ALA A 229 -3.52 -13.08 25.29
N THR A 230 -4.50 -12.45 25.95
CA THR A 230 -5.91 -12.56 25.56
C THR A 230 -6.34 -11.26 24.90
N LEU A 231 -6.91 -11.36 23.70
CA LEU A 231 -7.59 -10.27 23.02
C LEU A 231 -9.10 -10.41 23.22
N THR A 232 -9.73 -9.32 23.67
CA THR A 232 -11.17 -9.13 23.62
C THR A 232 -11.46 -8.10 22.54
N THR A 233 -12.19 -8.50 21.50
CA THR A 233 -12.46 -7.66 20.31
C THR A 233 -13.95 -7.38 20.23
N ALA A 234 -14.32 -6.10 20.15
CA ALA A 234 -15.72 -5.70 19.98
C ALA A 234 -16.29 -6.15 18.63
N ILE A 235 -17.52 -6.63 18.62
CA ILE A 235 -18.26 -6.98 17.39
C ILE A 235 -19.12 -5.77 16.99
N PRO A 236 -18.98 -5.22 15.77
CA PRO A 236 -19.80 -4.11 15.31
C PRO A 236 -21.29 -4.46 15.40
N ASN A 237 -22.13 -3.49 15.76
CA ASN A 237 -23.57 -3.71 15.95
C ASN A 237 -24.22 -4.34 14.71
N ALA A 238 -23.83 -3.90 13.50
CA ALA A 238 -24.33 -4.44 12.24
C ALA A 238 -23.95 -5.92 11.99
N ALA A 239 -22.92 -6.43 12.66
CA ALA A 239 -22.41 -7.79 12.50
C ALA A 239 -22.90 -8.75 13.60
N GLN A 240 -23.36 -8.25 14.75
CA GLN A 240 -23.65 -9.05 15.95
C GLN A 240 -24.67 -10.18 15.72
N ALA A 241 -25.68 -9.94 14.88
CA ALA A 241 -26.71 -10.93 14.56
C ALA A 241 -26.18 -12.11 13.71
N SER A 242 -25.18 -11.86 12.87
CA SER A 242 -24.54 -12.88 12.01
C SER A 242 -23.27 -13.47 12.63
N ALA A 243 -22.83 -12.97 13.78
CA ALA A 243 -21.58 -13.34 14.42
C ALA A 243 -21.65 -14.77 15.00
N PRO A 244 -20.86 -15.75 14.49
CA PRO A 244 -20.86 -17.14 14.96
C PRO A 244 -20.36 -17.29 16.40
N ALA A 245 -20.69 -18.40 17.06
CA ALA A 245 -20.29 -18.69 18.44
C ALA A 245 -18.76 -18.83 18.60
N THR A 246 -18.08 -19.39 17.61
CA THR A 246 -16.63 -19.49 17.50
C THR A 246 -16.18 -18.98 16.15
N ILE A 247 -15.03 -18.32 16.09
CA ILE A 247 -14.51 -17.71 14.86
C ILE A 247 -13.00 -17.92 14.75
N PRO A 248 -12.46 -18.24 13.56
CA PRO A 248 -11.02 -18.23 13.33
C PRO A 248 -10.42 -16.85 13.58
N MET A 249 -9.19 -16.82 14.08
CA MET A 249 -8.41 -15.60 14.21
C MET A 249 -7.32 -15.56 13.14
N TRP A 250 -6.96 -14.33 12.75
CA TRP A 250 -6.04 -14.09 11.66
C TRP A 250 -5.05 -12.99 12.05
N TYR A 251 -3.80 -13.13 11.62
CA TYR A 251 -2.78 -12.10 11.78
C TYR A 251 -2.19 -11.68 10.44
N VAL A 252 -1.74 -10.43 10.30
CA VAL A 252 -1.07 -9.98 9.07
C VAL A 252 0.37 -10.51 9.05
N ASP A 253 0.72 -11.23 7.98
CA ASP A 253 2.12 -11.48 7.66
C ASP A 253 2.75 -10.19 7.12
N GLU A 254 3.57 -9.54 7.94
CA GLU A 254 4.21 -8.25 7.62
C GLU A 254 5.13 -8.28 6.39
N THR A 255 5.53 -9.46 5.93
CA THR A 255 6.36 -9.62 4.73
C THR A 255 5.51 -9.56 3.46
N THR A 256 4.34 -10.19 3.52
CA THR A 256 3.49 -10.39 2.33
C THR A 256 2.26 -9.49 2.32
N GLY A 257 1.90 -8.89 3.46
CA GLY A 257 0.70 -8.10 3.66
C GLY A 257 -0.59 -8.94 3.60
N VAL A 258 -0.51 -10.26 3.69
CA VAL A 258 -1.65 -11.20 3.64
C VAL A 258 -1.93 -11.74 5.02
N TRP A 259 -3.22 -11.90 5.33
CA TRP A 259 -3.65 -12.48 6.60
C TRP A 259 -3.40 -13.99 6.63
N LYS A 260 -2.95 -14.49 7.78
CA LYS A 260 -2.72 -15.91 8.05
C LYS A 260 -3.56 -16.37 9.23
N GLU A 261 -4.21 -17.52 9.08
CA GLU A 261 -5.05 -18.08 10.13
C GLU A 261 -4.20 -18.62 11.28
N GLU A 262 -4.49 -18.19 12.51
CA GLU A 262 -3.86 -18.70 13.73
C GLU A 262 -4.83 -18.58 14.90
N GLY A 263 -5.05 -19.67 15.64
CA GLY A 263 -5.96 -19.65 16.80
C GLY A 263 -7.44 -19.50 16.44
N SER A 264 -8.25 -19.18 17.46
CA SER A 264 -9.68 -18.93 17.36
C SER A 264 -10.17 -18.11 18.55
N ALA A 265 -11.33 -17.46 18.39
CA ALA A 265 -12.00 -16.71 19.45
C ALA A 265 -13.43 -17.24 19.67
N THR A 266 -13.92 -17.07 20.90
CA THR A 266 -15.30 -17.42 21.30
C THR A 266 -16.11 -16.15 21.54
N LYS A 267 -17.35 -16.14 21.07
CA LYS A 267 -18.28 -15.03 21.29
C LYS A 267 -18.72 -14.99 22.76
N VAL A 268 -18.47 -13.87 23.43
CA VAL A 268 -18.91 -13.58 24.80
C VAL A 268 -19.68 -12.26 24.77
N GLY A 269 -21.01 -12.35 24.83
CA GLY A 269 -21.88 -11.19 24.63
C GLY A 269 -21.66 -10.55 23.25
N ASN A 270 -21.23 -9.28 23.25
CA ASN A 270 -20.97 -8.49 22.05
C ASN A 270 -19.48 -8.43 21.66
N THR A 271 -18.68 -9.38 22.16
CA THR A 271 -17.23 -9.44 21.93
C THR A 271 -16.80 -10.83 21.50
N TYR A 272 -15.66 -10.90 20.82
CA TYR A 272 -14.89 -12.13 20.63
C TYR A 272 -13.70 -12.15 21.58
N VAL A 273 -13.49 -13.27 22.27
CA VAL A 273 -12.38 -13.48 23.20
C VAL A 273 -11.51 -14.63 22.72
N GLY A 274 -10.24 -14.36 22.45
CA GLY A 274 -9.28 -15.34 21.94
C GLY A 274 -7.86 -15.10 22.44
N ASN A 275 -7.02 -16.13 22.39
CA ASN A 275 -5.64 -16.08 22.85
C ASN A 275 -4.68 -15.90 21.67
N VAL A 276 -3.66 -15.06 21.83
CA VAL A 276 -2.66 -14.77 20.80
C VAL A 276 -1.23 -14.96 21.32
N PRO A 277 -0.35 -15.63 20.57
CA PRO A 277 1.03 -15.89 20.99
C PRO A 277 2.01 -14.77 20.63
N HIS A 278 1.58 -13.77 19.85
CA HIS A 278 2.39 -12.61 19.44
C HIS A 278 1.49 -11.41 19.13
N PHE A 279 2.07 -10.22 19.05
CA PHE A 279 1.36 -9.02 18.62
C PHE A 279 1.76 -8.57 17.22
N SER A 280 0.72 -8.28 16.45
CA SER A 280 0.70 -7.62 15.14
C SER A 280 -0.72 -7.04 14.97
N PHE A 281 -1.24 -6.99 13.75
CA PHE A 281 -2.66 -6.81 13.52
C PHE A 281 -3.37 -8.16 13.64
N TRP A 282 -4.43 -8.22 14.44
CA TRP A 282 -5.26 -9.39 14.64
C TRP A 282 -6.69 -9.13 14.20
N ASN A 283 -7.33 -10.13 13.60
CA ASN A 283 -8.69 -10.07 13.11
C ASN A 283 -9.50 -11.31 13.50
N CYS A 284 -10.81 -11.15 13.67
CA CYS A 284 -11.77 -12.22 13.90
C CYS A 284 -12.69 -12.34 12.69
N ASP A 285 -12.46 -13.35 11.84
CA ASP A 285 -13.11 -13.42 10.53
C ASP A 285 -13.66 -14.80 10.18
N VAL A 286 -14.75 -14.78 9.42
CA VAL A 286 -15.24 -15.97 8.71
C VAL A 286 -14.58 -15.98 7.33
N PRO A 287 -13.82 -17.04 6.97
CA PRO A 287 -13.25 -17.16 5.63
C PRO A 287 -14.35 -17.47 4.61
N MET A 288 -14.20 -16.93 3.41
CA MET A 288 -15.09 -17.14 2.29
C MET A 288 -14.31 -17.64 1.08
N ASP A 289 -14.93 -18.53 0.30
CA ASP A 289 -14.43 -18.85 -1.03
C ASP A 289 -14.37 -17.59 -1.89
N ALA A 290 -13.29 -17.44 -2.64
CA ALA A 290 -13.01 -16.23 -3.39
C ALA A 290 -12.69 -16.53 -4.84
N ILE A 291 -13.08 -15.61 -5.71
CA ILE A 291 -12.61 -15.52 -7.10
C ILE A 291 -11.94 -14.17 -7.33
N THR A 292 -11.07 -14.11 -8.32
CA THR A 292 -10.51 -12.83 -8.79
C THR A 292 -11.48 -12.18 -9.78
N LEU A 293 -11.88 -10.94 -9.51
CA LEU A 293 -12.67 -10.12 -10.42
C LEU A 293 -11.79 -8.99 -10.96
N THR A 294 -11.72 -8.87 -12.28
CA THR A 294 -11.02 -7.79 -12.97
C THR A 294 -12.01 -6.93 -13.74
N LEU A 295 -11.86 -5.61 -13.67
CA LEU A 295 -12.74 -4.67 -14.35
C LEU A 295 -11.95 -3.47 -14.90
N THR A 296 -12.47 -2.89 -15.98
CA THR A 296 -11.99 -1.62 -16.54
C THR A 296 -13.13 -0.62 -16.48
N VAL A 297 -12.92 0.53 -15.83
CA VAL A 297 -13.89 1.60 -15.67
C VAL A 297 -13.55 2.75 -16.61
N LYS A 298 -14.57 3.22 -17.32
CA LYS A 298 -14.54 4.38 -18.20
C LYS A 298 -15.57 5.40 -17.75
N GLY A 299 -15.28 6.68 -17.96
CA GLY A 299 -16.27 7.74 -17.84
C GLY A 299 -17.23 7.78 -19.04
N PRO A 300 -18.27 8.64 -19.02
CA PRO A 300 -19.24 8.78 -20.11
C PRO A 300 -18.62 9.10 -21.48
N ASN A 301 -17.46 9.77 -21.48
CA ASN A 301 -16.70 10.11 -22.69
C ASN A 301 -15.88 8.92 -23.26
N GLY A 302 -15.96 7.74 -22.66
CA GLY A 302 -15.22 6.54 -23.07
C GLY A 302 -13.74 6.53 -22.67
N GLN A 303 -13.22 7.60 -22.05
CA GLN A 303 -11.87 7.62 -21.48
C GLN A 303 -11.80 6.83 -20.17
N PRO A 304 -10.63 6.27 -19.82
CA PRO A 304 -10.40 5.70 -18.49
C PRO A 304 -10.87 6.60 -17.36
N LEU A 305 -11.35 5.98 -16.28
CA LEU A 305 -11.63 6.67 -15.03
C LEU A 305 -10.56 6.30 -13.99
N PRO A 306 -9.46 7.06 -13.88
CA PRO A 306 -8.34 6.71 -13.00
C PRO A 306 -8.60 7.09 -11.53
N ASN A 307 -7.80 6.53 -10.63
CA ASN A 307 -7.74 6.85 -9.20
C ASN A 307 -9.09 6.78 -8.47
N THR A 308 -10.02 5.94 -8.96
CA THR A 308 -11.38 5.86 -8.43
C THR A 308 -11.53 4.65 -7.54
N ALA A 309 -12.06 4.86 -6.33
CA ALA A 309 -12.37 3.78 -5.42
C ALA A 309 -13.56 2.97 -5.95
N VAL A 310 -13.35 1.66 -6.05
CA VAL A 310 -14.36 0.66 -6.39
C VAL A 310 -14.66 -0.14 -5.14
N ARG A 311 -15.93 -0.14 -4.72
CA ARG A 311 -16.44 -0.93 -3.60
C ARG A 311 -17.36 -2.02 -4.11
N LEU A 312 -17.18 -3.24 -3.64
CA LEU A 312 -18.13 -4.34 -3.83
C LEU A 312 -18.67 -4.77 -2.47
N THR A 313 -20.00 -4.74 -2.35
CA THR A 313 -20.75 -5.21 -1.18
C THR A 313 -21.77 -6.26 -1.60
N ARG A 314 -22.34 -6.99 -0.64
CA ARG A 314 -23.58 -7.74 -0.87
C ARG A 314 -24.79 -6.79 -0.91
N PRO A 315 -25.87 -7.15 -1.62
CA PRO A 315 -27.15 -6.43 -1.57
C PRO A 315 -27.69 -6.30 -0.14
N GLN A 316 -28.45 -5.24 0.11
CA GLN A 316 -29.12 -5.06 1.39
C GLN A 316 -30.00 -6.28 1.72
N GLY A 317 -29.90 -6.76 2.96
CA GLY A 317 -30.65 -7.93 3.43
C GLY A 317 -29.97 -9.28 3.18
N ALA A 318 -28.87 -9.34 2.45
CA ALA A 318 -28.09 -10.57 2.23
C ALA A 318 -27.17 -10.96 3.41
N GLY A 319 -27.34 -10.33 4.58
CA GLY A 319 -26.53 -10.56 5.77
C GLY A 319 -25.26 -9.71 5.84
N TRP A 320 -24.49 -9.91 6.92
CA TRP A 320 -23.26 -9.17 7.19
C TRP A 320 -22.16 -9.50 6.17
N PHE A 321 -21.55 -8.47 5.59
CA PHE A 321 -20.38 -8.59 4.74
C PHE A 321 -19.49 -7.36 4.85
N SER A 322 -18.23 -7.57 5.24
CA SER A 322 -17.18 -6.56 5.11
C SER A 322 -16.92 -6.32 3.63
N SER A 323 -17.25 -5.13 3.14
CA SER A 323 -17.09 -4.78 1.72
C SER A 323 -15.63 -4.94 1.28
N THR A 324 -15.43 -5.32 0.02
CA THR A 324 -14.09 -5.35 -0.61
C THR A 324 -13.88 -4.09 -1.47
N TYR A 325 -12.63 -3.66 -1.59
CA TYR A 325 -12.25 -2.38 -2.19
C TYR A 325 -11.05 -2.53 -3.11
N GLY A 326 -10.96 -1.65 -4.10
CA GLY A 326 -9.78 -1.43 -4.93
C GLY A 326 -9.80 -0.05 -5.56
N TRP A 327 -8.69 0.36 -6.16
CA TRP A 327 -8.59 1.62 -6.88
C TRP A 327 -8.23 1.38 -8.33
N THR A 328 -8.88 2.12 -9.23
CA THR A 328 -8.52 2.07 -10.64
C THR A 328 -7.15 2.69 -10.88
N ASP A 329 -6.36 2.04 -11.72
CA ASP A 329 -5.09 2.56 -12.22
C ASP A 329 -5.30 3.67 -13.26
N SER A 330 -4.20 4.18 -13.83
CA SER A 330 -4.24 5.19 -14.92
C SER A 330 -4.99 4.76 -16.19
N LEU A 331 -5.24 3.46 -16.38
CA LEU A 331 -5.99 2.87 -17.50
C LEU A 331 -7.43 2.53 -17.11
N GLY A 332 -7.86 2.87 -15.90
CA GLY A 332 -9.19 2.56 -15.38
C GLY A 332 -9.33 1.11 -14.90
N GLN A 333 -8.25 0.34 -14.82
CA GLN A 333 -8.25 -1.07 -14.48
C GLN A 333 -8.11 -1.28 -12.97
N VAL A 334 -8.81 -2.28 -12.44
CA VAL A 334 -8.63 -2.77 -11.07
C VAL A 334 -8.94 -4.26 -11.03
N SER A 335 -8.21 -4.99 -10.17
CA SER A 335 -8.40 -6.41 -9.95
C SER A 335 -8.31 -6.73 -8.46
N GLY A 336 -9.05 -7.74 -8.00
CA GLY A 336 -9.03 -8.15 -6.60
C GLY A 336 -9.96 -9.31 -6.30
N LEU A 337 -9.91 -9.77 -5.04
CA LEU A 337 -10.76 -10.85 -4.58
C LEU A 337 -12.16 -10.37 -4.21
N VAL A 338 -13.15 -11.14 -4.65
CA VAL A 338 -14.56 -11.01 -4.29
C VAL A 338 -15.09 -12.38 -3.88
N PRO A 339 -16.16 -12.47 -3.07
CA PRO A 339 -16.68 -13.76 -2.66
C PRO A 339 -17.27 -14.53 -3.85
N ALA A 340 -16.98 -15.81 -3.91
CA ALA A 340 -17.49 -16.70 -4.95
C ALA A 340 -18.99 -16.96 -4.75
N ASN A 341 -19.71 -17.14 -5.86
CA ASN A 341 -21.13 -17.49 -5.90
C ASN A 341 -22.06 -16.51 -5.17
N GLU A 342 -21.67 -15.24 -5.09
CA GLU A 342 -22.46 -14.17 -4.44
C GLU A 342 -22.90 -13.14 -5.48
N GLN A 343 -24.15 -12.69 -5.39
CA GLN A 343 -24.56 -11.46 -6.07
C GLN A 343 -23.95 -10.27 -5.33
N LEU A 344 -23.37 -9.33 -6.07
CA LEU A 344 -22.67 -8.18 -5.53
C LEU A 344 -23.24 -6.87 -6.08
N VAL A 345 -23.06 -5.81 -5.31
CA VAL A 345 -23.34 -4.43 -5.70
C VAL A 345 -21.98 -3.74 -5.88
N LEU A 346 -21.61 -3.47 -7.13
CA LEU A 346 -20.46 -2.66 -7.49
C LEU A 346 -20.81 -1.18 -7.34
N GLN A 347 -19.96 -0.42 -6.67
CA GLN A 347 -20.10 1.01 -6.49
C GLN A 347 -18.79 1.72 -6.86
N LEU A 348 -18.89 2.83 -7.58
CA LEU A 348 -17.78 3.78 -7.71
C LEU A 348 -18.00 4.90 -6.71
N LEU A 349 -16.97 5.24 -5.95
CA LEU A 349 -17.04 6.24 -4.89
C LEU A 349 -16.27 7.49 -5.29
N ASP A 350 -16.82 8.66 -4.92
CA ASP A 350 -16.07 9.92 -4.98
C ASP A 350 -15.03 10.00 -3.85
N PRO A 351 -14.16 11.04 -3.83
CA PRO A 351 -13.18 11.23 -2.76
C PRO A 351 -13.79 11.41 -1.35
N CYS A 352 -15.09 11.69 -1.26
CA CYS A 352 -15.84 11.81 -0.01
C CYS A 352 -16.56 10.51 0.38
N TRP A 353 -16.22 9.39 -0.26
CA TRP A 353 -16.79 8.07 -0.02
C TRP A 353 -18.29 7.93 -0.33
N ALA A 354 -18.87 8.88 -1.07
CA ALA A 354 -20.23 8.78 -1.52
C ALA A 354 -20.31 7.96 -2.82
N PRO A 355 -21.27 7.01 -2.94
CA PRO A 355 -21.45 6.26 -4.18
C PRO A 355 -22.00 7.17 -5.29
N VAL A 356 -21.27 7.27 -6.40
CA VAL A 356 -21.64 8.07 -7.59
C VAL A 356 -22.08 7.23 -8.78
N TYR A 357 -21.85 5.92 -8.70
CA TYR A 357 -22.33 4.91 -9.64
C TYR A 357 -22.63 3.63 -8.87
N THR A 358 -23.64 2.88 -9.28
CA THR A 358 -23.99 1.59 -8.67
C THR A 358 -24.53 0.62 -9.73
N GLN A 359 -24.09 -0.64 -9.66
CA GLN A 359 -24.55 -1.71 -10.54
C GLN A 359 -24.51 -3.07 -9.83
N ASN A 360 -25.53 -3.90 -10.04
CA ASN A 360 -25.50 -5.29 -9.62
C ASN A 360 -24.64 -6.13 -10.57
N VAL A 361 -23.77 -6.97 -10.02
CA VAL A 361 -22.89 -7.89 -10.75
C VAL A 361 -22.90 -9.27 -10.10
N GLY A 362 -22.50 -10.30 -10.85
CA GLY A 362 -22.47 -11.68 -10.37
C GLY A 362 -23.86 -12.34 -10.34
N PRO A 363 -23.97 -13.55 -9.77
CA PRO A 363 -22.89 -14.31 -9.11
C PRO A 363 -21.82 -14.83 -10.08
N PHE A 364 -20.60 -14.99 -9.57
CA PHE A 364 -19.46 -15.54 -10.32
C PHE A 364 -18.90 -16.78 -9.62
N THR A 365 -18.63 -17.85 -10.37
CA THR A 365 -18.14 -19.13 -9.82
C THR A 365 -16.67 -19.41 -10.15
N SER A 366 -16.04 -18.56 -10.96
CA SER A 366 -14.62 -18.64 -11.33
C SER A 366 -14.03 -17.24 -11.55
N ASN A 367 -12.71 -17.15 -11.63
CA ASN A 367 -12.01 -15.89 -11.94
C ASN A 367 -12.61 -15.26 -13.21
N THR A 368 -13.01 -14.00 -13.12
CA THR A 368 -13.81 -13.34 -14.15
C THR A 368 -13.22 -11.97 -14.49
N THR A 369 -13.11 -11.68 -15.78
CA THR A 369 -12.87 -10.32 -16.28
C THR A 369 -14.16 -9.79 -16.87
N LEU A 370 -14.66 -8.67 -16.33
CA LEU A 370 -15.87 -8.03 -16.86
C LEU A 370 -15.55 -7.25 -18.13
N PRO A 371 -16.52 -7.11 -19.06
CA PRO A 371 -16.45 -6.11 -20.11
C PRO A 371 -16.21 -4.71 -19.52
N ALA A 372 -15.57 -3.83 -20.30
CA ALA A 372 -15.34 -2.47 -19.85
C ALA A 372 -16.67 -1.79 -19.49
N LEU A 373 -16.71 -1.22 -18.28
CA LEU A 373 -17.86 -0.55 -17.71
C LEU A 373 -17.77 0.94 -18.02
N THR A 374 -18.80 1.48 -18.67
CA THR A 374 -18.96 2.93 -18.84
C THR A 374 -19.87 3.46 -17.75
N ALA A 375 -19.29 4.17 -16.79
CA ALA A 375 -20.02 4.74 -15.67
C ALA A 375 -20.75 6.02 -16.11
N ASN A 376 -22.07 6.01 -15.98
CA ASN A 376 -22.88 7.21 -16.13
C ASN A 376 -23.18 7.77 -14.74
N PHE A 377 -22.75 9.01 -14.48
CA PHE A 377 -22.90 9.64 -13.17
C PHE A 377 -24.22 10.40 -13.10
N SER A 378 -24.96 10.23 -12.00
CA SER A 378 -26.23 10.91 -11.74
C SER A 378 -26.08 12.25 -11.01
N GLY A 379 -24.84 12.69 -10.73
CA GLY A 379 -24.56 13.83 -9.85
C GLY A 379 -23.47 14.77 -10.33
N THR A 380 -23.17 15.77 -9.49
CA THR A 380 -22.19 16.85 -9.77
C THR A 380 -20.75 16.46 -9.47
N ALA A 381 -20.49 15.20 -9.14
CA ALA A 381 -19.19 14.72 -8.66
C ALA A 381 -18.19 14.45 -9.80
N TYR A 382 -18.61 14.43 -11.06
CA TYR A 382 -17.75 14.06 -12.19
C TYR A 382 -17.46 15.24 -13.11
N SER A 383 -16.22 15.34 -13.61
CA SER A 383 -15.86 16.23 -14.71
C SER A 383 -14.78 15.59 -15.60
N THR A 384 -14.91 15.76 -16.91
CA THR A 384 -13.78 15.68 -17.84
C THR A 384 -13.04 17.01 -17.81
N VAL A 385 -11.81 17.04 -17.30
CA VAL A 385 -10.97 18.23 -17.31
C VAL A 385 -10.07 18.19 -18.54
N SER A 386 -10.14 19.21 -19.40
CA SER A 386 -9.39 19.26 -20.66
C SER A 386 -8.78 20.62 -20.95
N GLY A 387 -7.72 20.64 -21.74
CA GLY A 387 -7.03 21.87 -22.17
C GLY A 387 -5.99 21.58 -23.25
N THR A 388 -5.24 22.62 -23.64
CA THR A 388 -4.19 22.53 -24.66
C THR A 388 -2.88 23.08 -24.11
N LEU A 389 -1.80 22.32 -24.21
CA LEU A 389 -0.44 22.78 -23.94
C LEU A 389 0.21 23.32 -25.23
N VAL A 390 0.74 24.54 -25.17
CA VAL A 390 1.51 25.16 -26.25
C VAL A 390 2.85 25.65 -25.74
N ASN A 391 3.87 25.63 -26.59
CA ASN A 391 5.18 26.21 -26.30
C ASN A 391 5.20 27.73 -26.58
N CYS A 392 6.37 28.35 -26.54
CA CYS A 392 6.51 29.82 -26.66
C CYS A 392 6.26 30.38 -28.04
N SER A 393 6.32 29.52 -29.04
CA SER A 393 5.94 29.87 -30.41
C SER A 393 4.45 29.63 -30.66
N ASN A 394 3.67 29.37 -29.60
CA ASN A 394 2.27 28.90 -29.66
C ASN A 394 2.10 27.60 -30.47
N SER A 395 3.18 26.83 -30.65
CA SER A 395 3.10 25.52 -31.28
C SER A 395 2.67 24.48 -30.24
N PRO A 396 1.90 23.44 -30.62
CA PRO A 396 1.49 22.40 -29.69
C PRO A 396 2.67 21.69 -29.02
N VAL A 397 2.57 21.46 -27.70
CA VAL A 397 3.47 20.56 -26.98
C VAL A 397 3.03 19.13 -27.28
N THR A 398 3.81 18.40 -28.07
CA THR A 398 3.47 17.03 -28.50
C THR A 398 4.13 15.93 -27.66
N SER A 399 5.12 16.30 -26.85
CA SER A 399 5.79 15.42 -25.90
C SER A 399 5.74 16.07 -24.51
N GLY A 400 4.69 15.77 -23.76
CA GLY A 400 4.41 16.43 -22.50
C GLY A 400 3.21 15.86 -21.78
N TYR A 401 2.87 16.47 -20.65
CA TYR A 401 1.71 16.09 -19.85
C TYR A 401 1.26 17.26 -18.98
N ALA A 402 -0.01 17.22 -18.56
CA ALA A 402 -0.54 18.08 -17.52
C ALA A 402 -0.61 17.32 -16.19
N ILE A 403 -0.25 17.99 -15.10
CA ILE A 403 -0.49 17.57 -13.72
C ILE A 403 -1.70 18.35 -13.22
N LEU A 404 -2.70 17.63 -12.71
CA LEU A 404 -3.92 18.20 -12.18
C LEU A 404 -4.06 17.80 -10.71
N VAL A 405 -4.30 18.77 -9.82
CA VAL A 405 -4.51 18.52 -8.38
C VAL A 405 -5.87 19.04 -7.96
N LEU A 406 -6.64 18.18 -7.28
CA LEU A 406 -7.94 18.49 -6.69
C LEU A 406 -8.12 17.66 -5.41
N ASN A 407 -8.47 18.30 -4.29
CA ASN A 407 -8.67 17.65 -2.98
C ASN A 407 -7.52 16.70 -2.57
N HIS A 408 -6.28 17.16 -2.68
CA HIS A 408 -5.07 16.37 -2.39
C HIS A 408 -4.82 15.19 -3.36
N MET A 409 -5.73 14.92 -4.31
CA MET A 409 -5.57 13.87 -5.32
C MET A 409 -4.88 14.42 -6.56
N VAL A 410 -3.93 13.64 -7.07
CA VAL A 410 -3.05 14.04 -8.17
C VAL A 410 -3.36 13.18 -9.40
N HIS A 411 -3.56 13.84 -10.52
CA HIS A 411 -3.85 13.22 -11.81
C HIS A 411 -2.84 13.68 -12.86
N TYR A 412 -2.49 12.77 -13.77
CA TYR A 412 -1.64 13.04 -14.92
C TYR A 412 -2.44 12.85 -16.19
N ALA A 413 -2.31 13.77 -17.14
CA ALA A 413 -2.96 13.70 -18.44
C ALA A 413 -1.89 13.88 -19.53
N SER A 414 -1.67 12.86 -20.35
CA SER A 414 -0.78 12.98 -21.51
C SER A 414 -1.39 13.90 -22.57
N VAL A 415 -0.53 14.57 -23.33
CA VAL A 415 -0.94 15.35 -24.50
C VAL A 415 -1.01 14.48 -25.75
N ASN A 416 -1.93 14.81 -26.66
CA ASN A 416 -1.94 14.26 -28.02
C ASN A 416 -1.04 15.08 -28.97
N SER A 417 -1.02 14.72 -30.27
CA SER A 417 -0.25 15.43 -31.30
C SER A 417 -0.66 16.88 -31.54
N SER A 418 -1.83 17.29 -31.05
CA SER A 418 -2.32 18.69 -31.07
C SER A 418 -2.12 19.41 -29.74
N GLY A 419 -1.35 18.82 -28.81
CA GLY A 419 -1.09 19.39 -27.49
C GLY A 419 -2.27 19.31 -26.53
N GLN A 420 -3.37 18.67 -26.92
CA GLN A 420 -4.57 18.57 -26.08
C GLN A 420 -4.40 17.48 -25.05
N PHE A 421 -4.77 17.77 -23.81
CA PHE A 421 -4.86 16.81 -22.72
C PHE A 421 -6.31 16.70 -22.23
N SER A 422 -6.66 15.55 -21.66
CA SER A 422 -7.96 15.33 -21.01
C SER A 422 -7.83 14.24 -19.96
N VAL A 423 -8.48 14.44 -18.81
CA VAL A 423 -8.58 13.42 -17.74
C VAL A 423 -9.95 13.46 -17.10
N ASN A 424 -10.44 12.28 -16.73
CA ASN A 424 -11.65 12.12 -15.95
C ASN A 424 -11.32 12.23 -14.45
N MET A 425 -12.03 13.10 -13.74
CA MET A 425 -11.84 13.33 -12.30
C MET A 425 -13.17 13.23 -11.56
N LEU A 426 -13.12 12.64 -10.37
CA LEU A 426 -14.19 12.69 -9.39
C LEU A 426 -13.87 13.73 -8.32
N ASN A 427 -14.91 14.35 -7.79
CA ASN A 427 -14.87 15.38 -6.77
C ASN A 427 -16.00 15.15 -5.77
N CYS A 428 -15.79 15.58 -4.53
CA CYS A 428 -16.87 15.70 -3.56
C CYS A 428 -17.95 16.67 -4.07
N SER A 429 -19.21 16.46 -3.67
CA SER A 429 -20.28 17.42 -3.96
C SER A 429 -19.97 18.78 -3.34
N GLY A 430 -19.87 19.85 -4.14
CA GLY A 430 -19.59 21.20 -3.64
C GLY A 430 -18.65 22.07 -4.49
N GLY A 431 -18.08 21.51 -5.57
CA GLY A 431 -17.13 22.22 -6.42
C GLY A 431 -15.71 22.18 -5.85
N GLY A 432 -14.86 23.10 -6.28
CA GLY A 432 -13.45 23.14 -5.89
C GLY A 432 -12.59 23.84 -6.95
N SER A 433 -11.33 24.09 -6.63
CA SER A 433 -10.37 24.61 -7.61
C SER A 433 -9.37 23.52 -7.97
N ILE A 434 -9.24 23.29 -9.28
CA ILE A 434 -8.23 22.42 -9.86
C ILE A 434 -6.99 23.25 -10.14
N GLN A 435 -5.85 22.78 -9.66
CA GLN A 435 -4.54 23.31 -10.04
C GLN A 435 -4.07 22.57 -11.28
N VAL A 436 -3.61 23.28 -12.31
CA VAL A 436 -3.11 22.68 -13.56
C VAL A 436 -1.70 23.19 -13.85
N LEU A 437 -0.75 22.26 -14.00
CA LEU A 437 0.64 22.53 -14.39
C LEU A 437 0.96 21.75 -15.66
N GLY A 438 1.39 22.44 -16.72
CA GLY A 438 1.80 21.81 -17.98
C GLY A 438 3.32 21.60 -18.03
N ILE A 439 3.75 20.43 -18.51
CA ILE A 439 5.15 20.05 -18.71
C ILE A 439 5.40 19.74 -20.18
N ASP A 440 6.48 20.30 -20.73
CA ASP A 440 7.04 19.98 -22.05
C ASP A 440 8.35 19.23 -21.85
N ASN A 441 8.32 17.94 -22.16
CA ASN A 441 9.49 17.06 -22.01
C ASN A 441 10.56 17.34 -23.09
N SER A 442 10.19 17.92 -24.22
CA SER A 442 11.13 18.18 -25.33
C SER A 442 12.09 19.33 -25.01
N THR A 443 11.58 20.36 -24.34
CA THR A 443 12.37 21.52 -23.92
C THR A 443 12.73 21.47 -22.44
N ASN A 444 12.21 20.47 -21.71
CA ASN A 444 12.31 20.37 -20.25
C ASN A 444 11.88 21.68 -19.58
N THR A 445 10.70 22.16 -19.95
CA THR A 445 10.09 23.38 -19.40
C THR A 445 8.69 23.11 -18.84
N GLN A 446 8.24 24.00 -17.95
CA GLN A 446 6.92 23.95 -17.33
C GLN A 446 6.19 25.29 -17.46
N SER A 447 4.86 25.25 -17.31
CA SER A 447 4.02 26.45 -17.20
C SER A 447 4.06 27.04 -15.78
N SER A 448 3.43 28.19 -15.59
CA SER A 448 2.91 28.57 -14.26
C SER A 448 1.69 27.72 -13.91
N VAL A 449 1.34 27.63 -12.63
CA VAL A 449 0.10 26.95 -12.21
C VAL A 449 -1.11 27.76 -12.63
N SER A 450 -2.02 27.11 -13.35
CA SER A 450 -3.34 27.66 -13.68
C SER A 450 -4.37 27.17 -12.68
N MET A 451 -5.23 28.06 -12.20
CA MET A 451 -6.34 27.74 -11.31
C MET A 451 -7.64 27.69 -12.10
N VAL A 452 -8.31 26.54 -12.09
CA VAL A 452 -9.55 26.32 -12.83
C VAL A 452 -10.64 25.89 -11.87
N THR A 453 -11.81 26.50 -11.95
CA THR A 453 -12.94 26.06 -11.12
C THR A 453 -13.52 24.76 -11.65
N PHE A 454 -13.67 23.76 -10.78
CA PHE A 454 -14.33 22.50 -11.11
C PHE A 454 -15.79 22.77 -11.50
N ALA A 455 -16.18 22.27 -12.67
CA ALA A 455 -17.55 22.29 -13.18
C ALA A 455 -18.01 20.86 -13.52
N PRO A 456 -19.22 20.44 -13.08
CA PRO A 456 -19.75 19.13 -13.42
C PRO A 456 -19.84 18.89 -14.93
N GLY A 457 -19.58 17.64 -15.35
CA GLY A 457 -19.58 17.20 -16.73
C GLY A 457 -18.27 17.56 -17.46
N SER A 458 -17.98 18.84 -17.60
CA SER A 458 -16.82 19.34 -18.35
C SER A 458 -16.22 20.57 -17.70
N THR A 459 -14.89 20.56 -17.53
CA THR A 459 -14.10 21.69 -17.08
C THR A 459 -13.00 21.98 -18.10
N SER A 460 -12.95 23.20 -18.63
CA SER A 460 -11.87 23.61 -19.54
C SER A 460 -10.79 24.38 -18.79
N ALA A 461 -9.54 23.93 -18.92
CA ALA A 461 -8.35 24.65 -18.48
C ALA A 461 -7.82 25.64 -19.51
N GLY A 462 -8.47 25.76 -20.67
CA GLY A 462 -8.06 26.62 -21.77
C GLY A 462 -6.71 26.22 -22.39
N THR A 463 -6.02 27.21 -22.96
CA THR A 463 -4.66 27.06 -23.48
C THR A 463 -3.66 27.44 -22.40
N ILE A 464 -2.72 26.54 -22.10
CA ILE A 464 -1.66 26.73 -21.12
C ILE A 464 -0.32 26.79 -21.86
N THR A 465 0.37 27.91 -21.72
CA THR A 465 1.67 28.14 -22.33
C THR A 465 2.79 27.61 -21.42
N VAL A 466 3.62 26.72 -21.95
CA VAL A 466 4.74 26.06 -21.28
C VAL A 466 6.03 26.71 -21.78
N CYS A 467 6.63 27.62 -21.00
CA CYS A 467 7.59 28.56 -21.57
C CYS A 467 8.74 29.08 -20.73
N THR A 468 8.49 29.32 -19.44
CA THR A 468 9.31 30.29 -18.72
C THR A 468 10.16 29.66 -17.64
N GLN A 469 9.91 28.39 -17.31
CA GLN A 469 10.50 27.74 -16.15
C GLN A 469 11.09 26.40 -16.56
N SER A 470 12.34 26.14 -16.21
CA SER A 470 12.93 24.81 -16.39
C SER A 470 12.15 23.80 -15.55
N ALA A 471 11.75 22.69 -16.19
CA ALA A 471 11.10 21.55 -15.57
C ALA A 471 12.10 20.57 -14.93
N ALA A 472 13.41 20.82 -15.06
CA ALA A 472 14.45 19.89 -14.66
C ALA A 472 14.41 19.56 -13.16
N GLU A 473 14.43 18.27 -12.84
CA GLU A 473 14.63 17.76 -11.49
C GLU A 473 15.90 16.94 -11.47
N PHE A 474 16.69 17.08 -10.40
CA PHE A 474 17.87 16.27 -10.20
C PHE A 474 18.29 16.17 -8.73
N ILE A 475 19.02 15.10 -8.45
CA ILE A 475 19.94 15.01 -7.31
C ILE A 475 21.27 14.50 -7.85
N ASN A 476 22.33 15.29 -7.67
CA ASN A 476 23.69 14.94 -8.07
C ASN A 476 24.56 14.87 -6.82
N TYR A 477 25.36 13.82 -6.67
CA TYR A 477 26.27 13.71 -5.53
C TYR A 477 27.53 12.88 -5.84
N SER A 478 28.57 13.11 -5.05
CA SER A 478 29.80 12.32 -5.02
C SER A 478 30.15 11.96 -3.58
N ILE A 479 30.62 10.72 -3.37
CA ILE A 479 31.19 10.25 -2.10
C ILE A 479 32.71 10.16 -2.27
N ASP A 480 33.48 10.67 -1.31
CA ASP A 480 34.95 10.59 -1.27
C ASP A 480 35.63 11.13 -2.55
N ASN A 481 35.04 12.18 -3.13
CA ASN A 481 35.44 12.76 -4.42
C ASN A 481 35.47 11.74 -5.58
N GLY A 482 34.72 10.65 -5.45
CA GLY A 482 34.52 9.65 -6.50
C GLY A 482 33.62 10.15 -7.63
N ALA A 483 33.26 9.21 -8.53
CA ALA A 483 32.38 9.48 -9.66
C ALA A 483 31.03 10.05 -9.21
N GLN A 484 30.54 11.07 -9.94
CA GLN A 484 29.25 11.69 -9.66
C GLN A 484 28.11 10.74 -10.02
N VAL A 485 27.23 10.48 -9.07
CA VAL A 485 25.91 9.88 -9.30
C VAL A 485 24.96 11.01 -9.67
N SER A 486 24.20 10.83 -10.76
CA SER A 486 23.22 11.80 -11.23
C SER A 486 21.85 11.13 -11.37
N MET A 487 20.87 11.65 -10.64
CA MET A 487 19.48 11.25 -10.73
C MET A 487 18.69 12.37 -11.42
N GLY A 488 17.76 12.03 -12.30
CA GLY A 488 17.02 12.99 -13.13
C GLY A 488 15.51 12.74 -13.20
N ALA A 489 14.85 13.37 -14.17
CA ALA A 489 13.39 13.33 -14.32
C ALA A 489 12.80 11.93 -14.60
N THR A 490 13.62 10.96 -15.03
CA THR A 490 13.21 9.57 -15.19
C THR A 490 13.22 8.80 -13.87
N ASP A 491 13.98 9.27 -12.88
CA ASP A 491 14.17 8.64 -11.59
C ASP A 491 13.05 9.00 -10.61
N SER A 492 13.01 8.32 -9.46
CA SER A 492 12.06 8.64 -8.40
C SER A 492 12.68 9.70 -7.49
N LEU A 493 12.31 10.95 -7.72
CA LEU A 493 12.78 12.12 -6.99
C LEU A 493 11.65 12.70 -6.13
N SER A 494 11.95 13.07 -4.88
CA SER A 494 10.95 13.65 -3.97
C SER A 494 11.56 14.58 -2.93
N TYR A 495 10.84 15.66 -2.64
CA TYR A 495 11.08 16.55 -1.52
C TYR A 495 9.78 16.70 -0.74
N TYR A 496 9.87 16.79 0.59
CA TYR A 496 8.78 17.31 1.39
C TYR A 496 9.30 18.17 2.53
N ALA A 497 8.47 19.11 2.97
CA ALA A 497 8.66 19.80 4.23
C ALA A 497 7.35 19.82 5.02
N SER A 498 7.44 19.60 6.33
CA SER A 498 6.31 19.73 7.26
C SER A 498 6.67 20.64 8.43
N GLN A 499 5.71 21.48 8.84
CA GLN A 499 5.91 22.33 10.01
C GLN A 499 5.99 21.48 11.27
N VAL A 500 6.98 21.77 12.12
CA VAL A 500 7.10 21.15 13.43
C VAL A 500 5.99 21.72 14.32
N GLN A 501 5.19 20.83 14.94
CA GLN A 501 4.06 21.23 15.77
C GLN A 501 4.50 22.21 16.88
N GLY A 502 3.84 23.36 16.97
CA GLY A 502 4.16 24.40 17.96
C GLY A 502 5.45 25.19 17.66
N SER A 503 6.02 25.06 16.46
CA SER A 503 7.25 25.75 16.05
C SER A 503 7.08 26.42 14.68
N THR A 504 7.88 27.45 14.42
CA THR A 504 7.99 28.08 13.10
C THR A 504 8.94 27.31 12.16
N ASN A 505 9.66 26.31 12.68
CA ASN A 505 10.57 25.49 11.90
C ASN A 505 9.81 24.39 11.15
N TRP A 506 10.41 23.99 10.05
CA TRP A 506 9.98 22.92 9.17
C TRP A 506 11.03 21.82 9.20
N ASN A 507 10.57 20.57 9.22
CA ASN A 507 11.42 19.42 8.92
C ASN A 507 11.35 19.15 7.42
N THR A 508 12.48 19.30 6.75
CA THR A 508 12.65 19.11 5.32
C THR A 508 13.36 17.81 5.04
N TYR A 509 12.87 17.04 4.06
CA TYR A 509 13.45 15.80 3.61
C TYR A 509 13.64 15.84 2.10
N ILE A 510 14.79 15.36 1.66
CA ILE A 510 15.21 15.26 0.27
C ILE A 510 15.50 13.78 0.01
N SER A 511 14.97 13.22 -1.08
CA SER A 511 15.16 11.81 -1.42
C SER A 511 15.19 11.60 -2.93
N GLY A 512 16.08 10.70 -3.39
CA GLY A 512 16.16 10.28 -4.78
C GLY A 512 16.54 8.81 -4.91
N MET A 513 16.04 8.19 -5.98
CA MET A 513 16.32 6.79 -6.32
C MET A 513 16.33 6.57 -7.82
N THR A 514 17.39 5.92 -8.32
CA THR A 514 17.48 5.55 -9.74
C THR A 514 16.51 4.42 -10.08
N LEU A 515 15.89 4.48 -11.26
CA LEU A 515 14.98 3.41 -11.72
C LEU A 515 15.67 2.02 -11.80
N PRO A 516 14.96 0.92 -11.46
CA PRO A 516 15.48 -0.44 -11.67
C PRO A 516 15.74 -0.72 -13.15
N GLY A 517 17.01 -0.81 -13.55
CA GLY A 517 17.42 -1.04 -14.95
C GLY A 517 18.79 -0.48 -15.30
N THR A 518 19.33 0.45 -14.50
CA THR A 518 20.76 0.78 -14.52
C THR A 518 21.54 -0.32 -13.81
N THR A 519 22.78 -0.59 -14.20
CA THR A 519 23.61 -1.67 -13.63
C THR A 519 23.93 -1.50 -12.14
N THR A 520 23.53 -0.36 -11.55
CA THR A 520 23.68 -0.01 -10.14
C THR A 520 22.42 0.77 -9.73
N ASN A 521 21.75 0.35 -8.65
CA ASN A 521 20.66 1.11 -8.03
C ASN A 521 21.27 2.04 -6.99
N HIS A 522 21.06 3.34 -7.14
CA HIS A 522 21.47 4.35 -6.17
C HIS A 522 20.26 4.89 -5.42
N ILE A 523 20.44 5.13 -4.13
CA ILE A 523 19.45 5.75 -3.25
C ILE A 523 20.15 6.72 -2.32
N ILE A 524 19.58 7.92 -2.19
CA ILE A 524 20.04 8.93 -1.25
C ILE A 524 18.84 9.58 -0.58
N SER A 525 18.89 9.76 0.73
CA SER A 525 17.93 10.60 1.44
C SER A 525 18.57 11.30 2.63
N PHE A 526 18.09 12.49 2.93
CA PHE A 526 18.52 13.22 4.11
C PHE A 526 17.44 14.20 4.58
N ASN A 527 17.54 14.62 5.84
CA ASN A 527 16.66 15.64 6.40
C ASN A 527 17.38 16.68 7.24
N PHE A 528 16.78 17.86 7.33
CA PHE A 528 17.22 18.97 8.16
C PHE A 528 16.01 19.73 8.72
N SER A 529 16.22 20.51 9.78
CA SER A 529 15.19 21.34 10.39
C SER A 529 15.57 22.82 10.33
N GLY A 530 14.64 23.67 9.91
CA GLY A 530 14.87 25.11 9.78
C GLY A 530 13.63 25.88 9.32
N PRO A 531 13.65 27.22 9.29
CA PRO A 531 12.60 28.01 8.69
C PRO A 531 12.36 27.62 7.21
N ALA A 532 11.13 27.82 6.74
CA ALA A 532 10.73 27.66 5.34
C ALA A 532 11.29 28.78 4.45
N ALA A 533 12.61 28.87 4.36
CA ALA A 533 13.35 29.92 3.65
C ALA A 533 14.73 29.43 3.22
N PRO A 534 15.39 30.12 2.27
CA PRO A 534 16.80 29.90 1.98
C PRO A 534 17.68 30.03 3.24
N GLY A 535 18.71 29.21 3.34
CA GLY A 535 19.60 29.16 4.51
C GLY A 535 20.45 27.90 4.54
N THR A 536 21.37 27.82 5.51
CA THR A 536 22.20 26.63 5.75
C THR A 536 21.74 25.94 7.02
N PHE A 537 21.46 24.65 6.91
CA PHE A 537 20.87 23.84 7.99
C PHE A 537 21.71 22.58 8.22
N ASN A 538 21.82 22.17 9.48
CA ASN A 538 22.47 20.91 9.83
C ASN A 538 21.57 19.74 9.42
N VAL A 539 22.14 18.76 8.73
CA VAL A 539 21.46 17.51 8.39
C VAL A 539 21.40 16.64 9.64
N THR A 540 20.18 16.28 10.04
CA THR A 540 19.87 15.51 11.26
C THR A 540 19.86 14.01 11.01
N SER A 541 19.67 13.59 9.76
CA SER A 541 19.85 12.19 9.36
C SER A 541 20.17 12.12 7.88
N PHE A 542 21.09 11.21 7.54
CA PHE A 542 21.57 10.97 6.20
C PHE A 542 21.57 9.47 5.91
N TYR A 543 21.12 9.10 4.71
CA TYR A 543 21.13 7.74 4.21
C TYR A 543 21.62 7.73 2.76
N VAL A 544 22.55 6.84 2.42
CA VAL A 544 23.00 6.64 1.05
C VAL A 544 23.37 5.17 0.82
N ASP A 545 22.86 4.57 -0.25
CA ASP A 545 23.23 3.23 -0.74
C ASP A 545 23.34 2.15 0.36
N GLY A 546 22.37 2.09 1.27
CA GLY A 546 22.32 1.11 2.37
C GLY A 546 22.98 1.54 3.68
N GLN A 547 23.60 2.72 3.70
CA GLN A 547 24.32 3.26 4.84
C GLN A 547 23.48 4.33 5.54
N GLN A 548 23.11 4.10 6.80
CA GLN A 548 22.36 5.07 7.61
C GLN A 548 23.29 5.74 8.63
N ASN A 549 23.20 7.07 8.75
CA ASN A 549 23.90 7.82 9.78
C ASN A 549 22.95 8.82 10.46
N SER A 550 22.87 8.74 11.79
CA SER A 550 22.13 9.66 12.67
C SER A 550 23.02 10.75 13.30
N SER A 551 24.34 10.67 13.13
CA SER A 551 25.32 11.69 13.54
C SER A 551 26.20 12.09 12.34
N SER A 552 25.65 12.90 11.45
CA SER A 552 26.38 13.48 10.31
C SER A 552 26.83 14.90 10.62
N ALA A 553 28.04 15.27 10.20
CA ALA A 553 28.49 16.66 10.10
C ALA A 553 28.24 17.19 8.67
N ILE A 554 27.05 16.90 8.14
CA ILE A 554 26.60 17.37 6.83
C ILE A 554 25.73 18.61 7.04
N THR A 555 25.95 19.62 6.21
CA THR A 555 25.07 20.79 6.11
C THR A 555 24.40 20.80 4.75
N SER A 556 23.13 21.20 4.70
CA SER A 556 22.45 21.54 3.45
C SER A 556 22.24 23.04 3.37
N THR A 557 22.66 23.64 2.26
CA THR A 557 22.43 25.04 1.93
C THR A 557 21.31 25.12 0.91
N VAL A 558 20.12 25.52 1.36
CA VAL A 558 18.96 25.79 0.52
C VAL A 558 19.13 27.18 -0.09
N THR A 559 19.19 27.27 -1.41
CA THR A 559 19.27 28.54 -2.15
C THR A 559 17.88 29.03 -2.57
N THR A 560 16.97 28.10 -2.82
CA THR A 560 15.59 28.40 -3.24
C THR A 560 14.63 27.58 -2.40
N TRP A 561 13.66 28.24 -1.74
CA TRP A 561 12.56 27.58 -1.04
C TRP A 561 11.27 27.71 -1.85
N PRO A 562 10.53 26.61 -2.11
CA PRO A 562 9.39 26.64 -3.01
C PRO A 562 8.13 27.21 -2.34
N ALA A 563 7.49 28.21 -2.97
CA ALA A 563 6.33 28.92 -2.44
C ALA A 563 4.99 28.31 -2.92
N ALA A 564 4.95 27.85 -4.17
CA ALA A 564 3.77 27.31 -4.84
C ALA A 564 4.03 25.92 -5.47
N LEU A 565 2.95 25.25 -5.88
CA LEU A 565 3.03 24.05 -6.72
C LEU A 565 3.82 24.38 -8.00
N GLY A 566 4.68 23.46 -8.43
CA GLY A 566 5.59 23.66 -9.56
C GLY A 566 6.90 24.36 -9.21
N ASP A 567 7.00 25.08 -8.09
CA ASP A 567 8.27 25.69 -7.68
C ASP A 567 9.31 24.63 -7.31
N TYR A 568 10.57 25.02 -7.17
CA TYR A 568 11.66 24.10 -6.85
C TYR A 568 12.25 24.40 -5.48
N ILE A 569 12.51 23.35 -4.70
CA ILE A 569 13.55 23.46 -3.68
C ILE A 569 14.89 23.23 -4.37
N GLU A 570 15.83 24.14 -4.16
CA GLU A 570 17.16 24.09 -4.74
C GLU A 570 18.20 24.29 -3.65
N GLY A 571 19.30 23.56 -3.75
CA GLY A 571 20.38 23.72 -2.81
C GLY A 571 21.56 22.81 -3.06
N THR A 572 22.55 22.94 -2.20
CA THR A 572 23.70 22.05 -2.10
C THR A 572 23.73 21.36 -0.75
N PHE A 573 24.48 20.28 -0.65
CA PHE A 573 24.81 19.66 0.62
C PHE A 573 26.24 19.18 0.59
N SER A 574 26.91 19.26 1.73
CA SER A 574 28.27 18.76 1.87
C SER A 574 28.63 18.50 3.32
N GLY A 575 29.56 17.58 3.55
CA GLY A 575 30.15 17.36 4.86
C GLY A 575 30.65 15.93 5.00
N THR A 576 30.68 15.43 6.23
CA THR A 576 31.14 14.07 6.52
C THR A 576 30.10 13.25 7.28
N TYR A 577 30.10 11.95 7.02
CA TYR A 577 29.26 10.97 7.70
C TYR A 577 30.11 9.75 8.07
N VAL A 578 29.71 9.03 9.12
CA VAL A 578 30.48 7.89 9.65
C VAL A 578 29.69 6.61 9.45
N VAL A 579 30.34 5.59 8.89
CA VAL A 579 29.79 4.25 8.71
C VAL A 579 30.78 3.25 9.27
N SER A 580 30.33 2.42 10.23
CA SER A 580 31.17 1.39 10.87
C SER A 580 32.51 1.93 11.41
N GLY A 581 32.52 3.18 11.89
CA GLY A 581 33.72 3.85 12.43
C GLY A 581 34.60 4.55 11.39
N THR A 582 34.32 4.42 10.09
CA THR A 582 35.04 5.09 9.00
C THR A 582 34.32 6.38 8.60
N SER A 583 35.06 7.49 8.51
CA SER A 583 34.54 8.77 8.02
C SER A 583 34.58 8.83 6.50
N HIS A 584 33.46 9.16 5.89
CA HIS A 584 33.29 9.40 4.47
C HIS A 584 32.88 10.87 4.24
N SER A 585 33.30 11.43 3.11
CA SER A 585 32.87 12.76 2.66
C SER A 585 31.76 12.63 1.62
N VAL A 586 30.81 13.56 1.65
CA VAL A 586 29.77 13.67 0.63
C VAL A 586 29.63 15.12 0.21
N SER A 587 29.40 15.35 -1.07
CA SER A 587 28.98 16.64 -1.60
C SER A 587 28.02 16.46 -2.75
N GLY A 588 27.10 17.41 -2.93
CA GLY A 588 26.10 17.32 -3.99
C GLY A 588 25.20 18.55 -4.09
N SER A 589 24.30 18.48 -5.06
CA SER A 589 23.28 19.49 -5.35
C SER A 589 21.95 18.83 -5.65
N TYR A 590 20.85 19.49 -5.31
CA TYR A 590 19.51 19.04 -5.62
C TYR A 590 18.67 20.18 -6.18
N ARG A 591 17.76 19.81 -7.06
CA ARG A 591 16.66 20.63 -7.54
C ARG A 591 15.45 19.72 -7.67
N LEU A 592 14.46 19.91 -6.80
CA LEU A 592 13.31 19.03 -6.72
C LEU A 592 12.03 19.85 -6.82
N ARG A 593 11.12 19.41 -7.70
CA ARG A 593 9.86 20.12 -7.89
C ARG A 593 9.01 19.90 -6.66
N ARG A 594 8.53 20.99 -6.09
CA ARG A 594 7.36 21.00 -5.23
C ARG A 594 6.18 20.62 -6.11
N MET A 595 5.95 19.33 -6.23
CA MET A 595 4.81 18.81 -6.98
C MET A 595 3.47 19.22 -6.32
N PHE A 596 3.49 19.70 -5.07
CA PHE A 596 2.33 20.04 -4.26
C PHE A 596 2.62 21.06 -3.15
#